data_AF-A0A1G1H9X4-F1
#
_entry.id   AF-A0A1G1H9X4-F1
#
_cell.length_a   1.000
_cell.length_b   1.000
_cell.length_c   1.000
_cell.angle_alpha   90.00
_cell.angle_beta   90.00
_cell.angle_gamma   90.00
#
_symmetry.space_group_name_H-M   'P 1'
#
loop_
_entity.id
_entity.type
_entity.pdbx_description
1 polymer ?
#
loop_
_entity_poly.entity_id
_entity_poly.type
_entity_poly.pdbx_seq_one_letter_code
_entity_poly.pdbx_strand_id
1 'polypeptide(L)'
;MMHDSFIENRNGVKRGMKKVILFVILITAVCGADGRSLPAQEPKGPRIEVKEEHYDAGKVVQGEQVVHVFDIRNAGDEVLEIQKVQTS
;
A
#
# COMPACT_ATOMS: atom_id res chain seq x y z
N MET A 1 -61.90 -23.30 24.73
CA MET A 1 -60.47 -23.23 25.11
C MET A 1 -59.64 -24.00 24.10
N MET A 2 -59.29 -23.43 22.93
CA MET A 2 -58.36 -24.09 21.98
C MET A 2 -57.77 -23.16 20.88
N HIS A 3 -58.06 -21.85 20.90
CA HIS A 3 -57.64 -20.92 19.84
C HIS A 3 -56.42 -20.03 20.18
N ASP A 4 -55.99 -19.96 21.44
CA ASP A 4 -54.98 -18.97 21.87
C ASP A 4 -53.53 -19.46 21.78
N SER A 5 -53.30 -20.78 21.67
CA SER A 5 -51.96 -21.38 21.64
C SER A 5 -51.22 -21.23 20.31
N PHE A 6 -51.88 -20.74 19.24
CA PHE A 6 -51.22 -20.55 17.94
C PHE A 6 -50.59 -19.14 17.78
N ILE A 7 -51.05 -18.16 18.54
CA ILE A 7 -50.59 -16.75 18.42
C ILE A 7 -49.30 -16.50 19.20
N GLU A 8 -49.03 -17.25 20.27
CA GLU A 8 -47.85 -17.06 21.11
C GLU A 8 -46.54 -17.47 20.42
N ASN A 9 -46.55 -18.55 19.62
CA ASN A 9 -45.38 -19.08 18.94
C ASN A 9 -44.87 -18.16 17.79
N ARG A 10 -45.76 -17.41 17.14
CA ARG A 10 -45.36 -16.47 16.06
C ARG A 10 -44.58 -15.26 16.57
N ASN A 11 -44.68 -14.92 17.85
CA ASN A 11 -44.02 -13.75 18.44
C ASN A 11 -42.58 -14.05 18.92
N GLY A 12 -42.30 -15.30 19.32
CA GLY A 12 -40.96 -15.75 19.69
C GLY A 12 -39.98 -15.76 18.52
N VAL A 13 -40.39 -16.32 17.38
CA VAL A 13 -39.60 -16.35 16.13
C VAL A 13 -39.32 -14.94 15.62
N LYS A 14 -40.33 -14.05 15.64
CA LYS A 14 -40.18 -12.64 15.22
C LYS A 14 -39.26 -11.82 16.12
N ARG A 15 -39.24 -12.09 17.44
CA ARG A 15 -38.31 -11.43 18.38
C ARG A 15 -36.87 -11.91 18.20
N GLY A 16 -36.66 -13.22 18.00
CA GLY A 16 -35.33 -13.79 17.73
C GLY A 16 -34.75 -13.29 16.41
N MET A 17 -35.54 -13.32 15.34
CA MET A 17 -35.12 -12.90 14.00
C MET A 17 -34.77 -11.41 13.93
N LYS A 18 -35.48 -10.53 14.67
CA LYS A 18 -35.10 -9.11 14.79
C LYS A 18 -33.75 -8.90 15.47
N LYS A 19 -33.43 -9.70 16.51
CA LYS A 19 -32.14 -9.65 17.19
C LYS A 19 -31.01 -10.18 16.29
N VAL A 20 -31.27 -11.25 15.53
CA VAL A 20 -30.31 -11.78 14.55
C VAL A 20 -30.07 -10.78 13.42
N ILE A 21 -31.11 -10.14 12.90
CA ILE A 21 -30.98 -9.08 11.88
C ILE A 21 -30.19 -7.89 12.43
N LEU A 22 -30.48 -7.44 13.67
CA LEU A 22 -29.69 -6.40 14.33
C LEU A 22 -28.22 -6.79 14.51
N PHE A 23 -27.94 -8.04 14.88
CA PHE A 23 -26.59 -8.53 15.07
C PHE A 23 -25.82 -8.62 13.74
N VAL A 24 -26.48 -9.05 12.66
CA VAL A 24 -25.91 -9.10 11.31
C VAL A 24 -25.64 -7.69 10.78
N ILE A 25 -26.53 -6.72 11.01
CA ILE A 25 -26.33 -5.30 10.65
C ILE A 25 -25.14 -4.72 11.41
N LEU A 26 -24.96 -5.08 12.68
CA LEU A 26 -23.85 -4.59 13.49
C LEU A 26 -22.51 -5.18 13.01
N ILE A 27 -22.49 -6.45 12.60
CA ILE A 27 -21.31 -7.11 12.04
C ILE A 27 -20.99 -6.56 10.65
N THR A 28 -21.98 -6.30 9.80
CA THR A 28 -21.74 -5.68 8.49
C THR A 28 -21.38 -4.20 8.59
N ALA A 29 -21.76 -3.49 9.65
CA ALA A 29 -21.26 -2.14 9.93
C ALA A 29 -19.81 -2.13 10.47
N VAL A 30 -19.38 -3.21 11.14
CA VAL A 30 -18.00 -3.35 11.67
C VAL A 30 -17.02 -3.93 10.64
N CYS A 31 -17.50 -4.78 9.73
CA CYS A 31 -16.68 -5.45 8.71
C CYS A 31 -16.94 -4.94 7.27
N GLY A 32 -17.88 -4.02 7.08
CA GLY A 32 -18.34 -3.57 5.78
C GLY A 32 -17.45 -2.50 5.17
N ALA A 33 -16.56 -2.94 4.27
CA ALA A 33 -16.10 -2.18 3.11
C ALA A 33 -15.41 -0.83 3.39
N ASP A 34 -14.57 -0.76 4.41
CA ASP A 34 -13.46 0.17 4.29
C ASP A 34 -12.40 -0.52 3.43
N GLY A 35 -12.40 -0.21 2.13
CA GLY A 35 -11.24 -0.39 1.26
C GLY A 35 -10.10 0.51 1.72
N ARG A 36 -9.67 0.37 2.98
CA ARG A 36 -8.49 1.01 3.51
C ARG A 36 -7.36 0.36 2.75
N SER A 37 -6.88 1.04 1.71
CA SER A 37 -5.50 0.90 1.29
C SER A 37 -4.67 1.08 2.55
N LEU A 38 -4.18 -0.04 3.09
CA LEU A 38 -3.14 0.02 4.11
C LEU A 38 -2.03 0.87 3.46
N PRO A 39 -1.51 1.90 4.14
CA PRO A 39 -0.37 2.62 3.62
C PRO A 39 0.72 1.57 3.40
N ALA A 40 1.10 1.36 2.14
CA ALA A 40 2.26 0.57 1.82
C ALA A 40 3.41 1.23 2.58
N GLN A 41 4.02 0.51 3.52
CA GLN A 41 5.12 1.07 4.29
C GLN A 41 6.20 1.49 3.29
N GLU A 42 6.58 2.76 3.33
CA GLU A 42 7.66 3.25 2.49
C GLU A 42 8.92 2.41 2.77
N PRO A 43 9.64 1.97 1.72
CA PRO A 43 10.83 1.18 1.91
C PRO A 43 11.86 2.00 2.68
N LYS A 44 12.17 1.54 3.90
CA LYS A 44 13.21 2.08 4.77
C LYS A 44 14.59 1.64 4.31
N GLY A 45 15.59 2.44 4.63
CA GLY A 45 16.99 2.19 4.30
C GLY A 45 17.54 3.15 3.25
N PRO A 46 18.84 3.03 2.92
CA PRO A 46 19.49 3.87 1.93
C PRO A 46 18.90 3.60 0.54
N ARG A 47 18.68 4.65 -0.24
CA ARG A 47 18.08 4.54 -1.57
C ARG A 47 18.83 5.43 -2.53
N ILE A 48 19.46 4.81 -3.52
CA ILE A 48 20.16 5.56 -4.57
C ILE A 48 19.16 6.00 -5.64
N GLU A 49 19.23 7.28 -6.01
CA GLU A 49 18.58 7.84 -7.19
C GLU A 49 19.69 8.39 -8.09
N VAL A 50 19.73 7.91 -9.33
CA VAL A 50 20.66 8.37 -10.37
C VAL A 50 19.82 9.03 -11.44
N LYS A 51 20.11 10.29 -11.77
CA LYS A 51 19.34 11.04 -12.76
C LYS A 51 19.50 10.47 -14.17
N GLU A 52 20.72 10.04 -14.49
CA GLU A 52 21.12 9.54 -15.80
C GLU A 52 22.04 8.33 -15.58
N GLU A 53 21.59 7.13 -15.95
CA GLU A 53 22.39 5.90 -15.75
C GLU A 53 23.50 5.73 -16.81
N HIS A 54 23.35 6.42 -17.94
CA HIS A 54 24.25 6.31 -19.08
C HIS A 54 24.44 7.66 -19.76
N TYR A 55 25.66 7.93 -20.20
CA TYR A 55 26.02 9.10 -20.97
C TYR A 55 26.73 8.68 -22.26
N ASP A 56 26.20 9.12 -23.40
CA ASP A 56 26.83 8.96 -24.71
C ASP A 56 27.45 10.31 -25.13
N ALA A 57 28.78 10.34 -25.20
CA ALA A 57 29.54 11.51 -25.63
C ALA A 57 29.39 11.79 -27.15
N GLY A 58 28.85 10.83 -27.91
CA GLY A 58 28.67 10.95 -29.35
C GLY A 58 29.98 11.11 -30.12
N LYS A 59 29.98 11.97 -31.13
CA LYS A 59 31.17 12.25 -31.95
C LYS A 59 32.02 13.32 -31.29
N VAL A 60 33.18 12.92 -30.80
CA VAL A 60 34.16 13.80 -30.16
C VAL A 60 35.27 14.14 -31.15
N VAL A 61 35.67 15.41 -31.21
CA VAL A 61 36.79 15.86 -32.05
C VAL A 61 38.11 15.46 -31.39
N GLN A 62 39.08 15.03 -32.20
CA GLN A 62 40.39 14.65 -31.69
C GLN A 62 41.07 15.81 -30.94
N GLY A 63 41.48 15.56 -29.70
CA GLY A 63 42.10 16.56 -28.83
C GLY A 63 41.13 17.28 -27.89
N GLU A 64 39.83 17.01 -27.99
CA GLU A 64 38.82 17.57 -27.09
C GLU A 64 38.61 16.67 -25.85
N GLN A 65 38.54 17.30 -24.66
CA GLN A 65 38.25 16.58 -23.41
C GLN A 65 36.75 16.70 -23.10
N VAL A 66 36.05 15.58 -23.17
CA VAL A 66 34.63 15.51 -22.77
C VAL A 66 34.55 15.19 -21.27
N VAL A 67 33.84 16.05 -20.54
CA VAL A 67 33.57 15.87 -19.11
C VAL A 67 32.07 15.82 -18.91
N HIS A 68 31.58 14.76 -18.28
CA HIS A 68 30.19 14.61 -17.87
C HIS A 68 30.12 14.34 -16.37
N VAL A 69 29.13 14.94 -15.71
CA VAL A 69 28.92 14.85 -14.26
C VAL A 69 27.60 14.13 -14.02
N PHE A 70 27.66 13.02 -13.30
CA PHE A 70 26.47 12.29 -12.87
C PHE A 70 25.97 12.83 -11.52
N ASP A 71 24.71 13.23 -11.48
CA ASP A 71 24.03 13.61 -10.24
C ASP A 71 23.46 12.35 -9.56
N ILE A 72 24.03 12.02 -8.39
CA ILE A 72 23.60 10.89 -7.56
C ILE A 72 23.07 11.44 -6.23
N ARG A 73 21.87 10.99 -5.83
CA ARG A 73 21.21 11.41 -4.60
C ARG A 73 20.85 10.21 -3.74
N ASN A 74 20.99 10.35 -2.42
CA ASN A 74 20.36 9.44 -1.47
C ASN A 74 18.94 9.91 -1.15
N ALA A 75 17.94 9.13 -1.56
CA ALA A 75 16.52 9.33 -1.31
C ALA A 75 15.98 8.47 -0.16
N GLY A 76 16.88 7.79 0.55
CA GLY A 76 16.60 6.98 1.72
C GLY A 76 16.56 7.81 2.99
N ASP A 77 16.21 7.15 4.08
CA ASP A 77 16.25 7.68 5.45
C ASP A 77 17.51 7.25 6.22
N GLU A 78 18.39 6.47 5.59
CA GLU A 78 19.66 6.00 6.14
C GLU A 78 20.84 6.38 5.25
N VAL A 79 22.06 6.28 5.79
CA VAL A 79 23.30 6.65 5.09
C VAL A 79 23.56 5.69 3.92
N LEU A 80 23.71 6.25 2.71
CA LEU A 80 24.12 5.52 1.51
C LEU A 80 25.65 5.48 1.41
N GLU A 81 26.23 4.29 1.53
CA GLU A 81 27.66 4.04 1.31
C GLU A 81 27.90 3.44 -0.08
N ILE A 82 28.71 4.10 -0.91
CA ILE A 82 29.05 3.62 -2.26
C ILE A 82 30.41 2.93 -2.18
N GLN A 83 30.44 1.64 -2.52
CA GLN A 83 31.65 0.82 -2.50
C GLN A 83 31.93 0.21 -3.88
N LYS A 84 33.20 -0.19 -4.12
CA LYS A 84 33.65 -0.88 -5.35
C LYS A 84 33.38 -0.11 -6.65
N VAL A 85 33.76 1.16 -6.69
CA VAL A 85 33.72 1.95 -7.92
C VAL A 85 34.72 1.38 -8.92
N GLN A 86 34.26 0.98 -10.10
CA GLN A 86 35.07 0.45 -11.18
C GLN A 86 34.88 1.28 -12.45
N THR A 87 35.98 1.49 -13.18
CA THR A 87 35.96 2.05 -14.53
C THR A 87 35.88 0.89 -15.53
N SER A 88 34.89 0.92 -16.42
CA SER A 88 34.77 0.02 -17.57
C SER A 88 35.70 0.43 -18.71
#